data_AF-A0A495RQY0-F1
#
_entry.id   AF-A0A495RQY0-F1
#
_cell.length_a   1.000
_cell.length_b   1.000
_cell.length_c   1.000
_cell.angle_alpha   90.00
_cell.angle_beta   90.00
_cell.angle_gamma   90.00
#
_symmetry.space_group_name_H-M   'P 1'
#
loop_
_entity.id
_entity.type
_entity.pdbx_description
1 polymer ?
#
loop_
_entity_poly.entity_id
_entity_poly.type
_entity_poly.pdbx_seq_one_letter_code
_entity_poly.pdbx_strand_id
1 'polypeptide(L)'
;MKLLYFTLLFIFTNIFYTTAQKISVNIGLDTLSLERSKIVKLWSDYLKSNPDEINNNPNWCENDRIKYKSYDLLKSEGFLSPSLYYFQLNNKILSISKTENDYIIKSAFYDSETFDIYAITNVVATKINDIFYLTNYQPKLIKDWQTRTVGNIIYHFYSDYQFSEEKAAQANAYLNKICSVFELKPEIINYFICRDCEDIFRVKGFDYVLSMGNATECGFFDKYNNIIYATAFAGENHQHEITHFINNYFPNANELLLTGLSAYWGEENAHKGKPLLYSVKRVNEYLKNHPEIDLNKPNEFWKLDEETNPQYVTGAIICDIAFEKGGISTLKRFLNKSKSDEEFLLFIEKELKVKKGDLNKIIRQRIEKISKENKFDTVKLKATQ
;
A
#
# COMPACT_ATOMS: atom_id res chain seq x y z
N MET A 1 -69.44 10.47 -0.95
CA MET A 1 -68.79 9.16 -1.24
C MET A 1 -67.31 9.32 -0.94
N LYS A 2 -66.81 8.73 0.16
CA LYS A 2 -65.42 8.88 0.62
C LYS A 2 -64.50 8.01 -0.24
N LEU A 3 -63.56 8.60 -0.96
CA LEU A 3 -62.46 7.88 -1.62
C LEU A 3 -61.43 7.48 -0.56
N LEU A 4 -61.27 6.17 -0.34
CA LEU A 4 -60.14 5.61 0.40
C LEU A 4 -58.90 5.67 -0.49
N TYR A 5 -57.88 6.43 -0.08
CA TYR A 5 -56.54 6.34 -0.64
C TYR A 5 -55.81 5.15 -0.01
N PHE A 6 -55.60 4.08 -0.77
CA PHE A 6 -54.69 3.00 -0.41
C PHE A 6 -53.26 3.46 -0.75
N THR A 7 -52.47 3.79 0.27
CA THR A 7 -51.03 4.02 0.12
C THR A 7 -50.35 2.64 0.13
N LEU A 8 -49.92 2.18 -1.05
CA LEU A 8 -49.15 0.95 -1.19
C LEU A 8 -47.70 1.23 -0.76
N LEU A 9 -47.31 0.75 0.42
CA LEU A 9 -45.95 0.86 0.93
C LEU A 9 -45.07 -0.15 0.17
N PHE A 10 -44.34 0.29 -0.86
CA PHE A 10 -43.31 -0.51 -1.51
C PHE A 10 -42.10 -0.63 -0.57
N ILE A 11 -42.01 -1.75 0.15
CA ILE A 11 -40.79 -2.16 0.84
C ILE A 11 -39.83 -2.67 -0.24
N PHE A 12 -38.93 -1.81 -0.71
CA PHE A 12 -37.73 -2.24 -1.43
C PHE A 12 -36.87 -3.05 -0.47
N THR A 13 -37.06 -4.38 -0.46
CA THR A 13 -36.04 -5.29 0.03
C THR A 13 -34.92 -5.26 -1.00
N ASN A 14 -33.84 -4.54 -0.68
CA ASN A 14 -32.57 -4.74 -1.37
C ASN A 14 -32.12 -6.18 -1.04
N ILE A 15 -32.52 -7.13 -1.88
CA ILE A 15 -31.93 -8.45 -1.91
C ILE A 15 -30.54 -8.23 -2.49
N PHE A 16 -29.58 -7.95 -1.60
CA PHE A 16 -28.18 -8.13 -1.93
C PHE A 16 -28.03 -9.59 -2.31
N TYR A 17 -27.91 -9.86 -3.61
CA TYR A 17 -27.38 -11.12 -4.08
C TYR A 17 -25.93 -11.18 -3.57
N THR A 18 -25.76 -11.75 -2.39
CA THR A 18 -24.46 -12.22 -1.94
C THR A 18 -24.17 -13.45 -2.80
N THR A 19 -23.52 -13.24 -3.93
CA THR A 19 -22.95 -14.36 -4.69
C THR A 19 -21.86 -14.95 -3.80
N ALA A 20 -22.17 -16.06 -3.13
CA ALA A 20 -21.19 -16.75 -2.31
C ALA A 20 -19.99 -17.11 -3.18
N GLN A 21 -18.79 -16.73 -2.74
CA GLN A 21 -17.53 -17.04 -3.41
C GLN A 21 -17.48 -18.51 -3.82
N LYS A 22 -17.38 -18.77 -5.13
CA LYS A 22 -17.24 -20.13 -5.64
C LYS A 22 -15.78 -20.54 -5.55
N ILE A 23 -15.52 -21.62 -4.81
CA ILE A 23 -14.20 -22.25 -4.73
C ILE A 23 -14.26 -23.57 -5.49
N SER A 24 -13.36 -23.75 -6.45
CA SER A 24 -13.32 -24.93 -7.31
C SER A 24 -11.89 -25.43 -7.50
N VAL A 25 -11.76 -26.67 -7.98
CA VAL A 25 -10.48 -27.28 -8.32
C VAL A 25 -10.35 -27.40 -9.84
N ASN A 26 -9.13 -27.29 -10.34
CA ASN A 26 -8.84 -27.57 -11.74
C ASN A 26 -9.03 -29.07 -12.04
N ILE A 27 -9.48 -29.40 -13.26
CA ILE A 27 -9.80 -30.77 -13.67
C ILE A 27 -8.58 -31.71 -13.60
N GLY A 28 -7.38 -31.18 -13.78
CA GLY A 28 -6.13 -31.94 -13.69
C GLY A 28 -5.63 -32.18 -12.26
N LEU A 29 -6.29 -31.64 -11.23
CA LEU A 29 -5.87 -31.85 -9.84
C LEU A 29 -6.39 -33.20 -9.34
N ASP A 30 -5.46 -34.09 -8.97
CA ASP A 30 -5.79 -35.35 -8.29
C ASP A 30 -6.35 -35.07 -6.88
N THR A 31 -7.67 -35.13 -6.75
CA THR A 31 -8.39 -34.99 -5.49
C THR A 31 -8.70 -36.35 -4.83
N LEU A 32 -8.30 -37.47 -5.44
CA LEU A 32 -8.43 -38.80 -4.85
C LEU A 32 -7.34 -39.06 -3.81
N SER A 33 -6.20 -38.36 -3.91
CA SER A 33 -5.20 -38.31 -2.85
C SER A 33 -5.79 -37.73 -1.55
N LEU A 34 -5.73 -38.51 -0.47
CA LEU A 34 -6.24 -38.11 0.85
C LEU A 34 -5.59 -36.80 1.35
N GLU A 35 -4.28 -36.63 1.15
CA GLU A 35 -3.58 -35.41 1.57
C GLU A 35 -4.02 -34.20 0.74
N ARG A 36 -4.09 -34.33 -0.60
CA ARG A 36 -4.56 -33.23 -1.46
C ARG A 36 -6.01 -32.86 -1.16
N SER A 37 -6.88 -33.83 -0.90
CA SER A 37 -8.27 -33.58 -0.50
C SER A 37 -8.36 -32.79 0.82
N LYS A 38 -7.54 -33.15 1.82
CA LYS A 38 -7.42 -32.38 3.08
C LYS A 38 -6.94 -30.95 2.83
N ILE A 39 -5.98 -30.75 1.93
CA ILE A 39 -5.43 -29.43 1.60
C ILE A 39 -6.44 -28.57 0.83
N VAL A 40 -7.18 -29.15 -0.12
CA VAL A 40 -8.28 -28.47 -0.83
C VAL A 40 -9.32 -27.98 0.18
N LYS A 41 -9.69 -28.81 1.15
CA LYS A 41 -10.61 -28.44 2.22
C LYS A 41 -10.03 -27.33 3.10
N LEU A 42 -8.77 -27.44 3.53
CA LEU A 42 -8.08 -26.43 4.34
C LEU A 42 -8.12 -25.04 3.69
N TRP A 43 -7.74 -24.95 2.41
CA TRP A 43 -7.75 -23.68 1.68
C TRP A 43 -9.17 -23.14 1.47
N SER A 44 -10.12 -24.03 1.16
CA SER A 44 -11.52 -23.65 0.98
C SER A 44 -12.16 -23.12 2.27
N ASP A 45 -11.87 -23.76 3.40
CA ASP A 45 -12.35 -23.35 4.72
C ASP A 45 -11.75 -22.00 5.13
N TYR A 46 -10.47 -21.77 4.82
CA TYR A 46 -9.83 -20.47 5.03
C TYR A 46 -10.47 -19.35 4.20
N LEU A 47 -10.65 -19.53 2.89
CA LEU A 47 -11.28 -18.50 2.06
C LEU A 47 -12.72 -18.16 2.48
N LYS A 48 -13.48 -19.15 2.97
CA LYS A 48 -14.83 -18.95 3.51
C LYS A 48 -14.89 -18.33 4.90
N SER A 49 -13.75 -18.20 5.59
CA SER A 49 -13.67 -17.67 6.96
C SER A 49 -13.51 -16.14 7.03
N ASN A 50 -13.81 -15.45 5.94
CA ASN A 50 -13.65 -14.00 5.79
C ASN A 50 -12.20 -13.52 6.03
N PRO A 51 -11.22 -13.96 5.21
CA PRO A 51 -9.81 -13.66 5.42
C PRO A 51 -9.43 -12.19 5.21
N ASP A 52 -10.35 -11.33 4.77
CA ASP A 52 -10.13 -9.87 4.73
C ASP A 52 -10.02 -9.26 6.14
N GLU A 53 -10.66 -9.90 7.13
CA GLU A 53 -10.55 -9.54 8.54
C GLU A 53 -9.29 -10.15 9.18
N ILE A 54 -8.59 -9.36 9.99
CA ILE A 54 -7.50 -9.87 10.83
C ILE A 54 -8.14 -10.61 12.02
N ASN A 55 -8.34 -11.92 11.86
CA ASN A 55 -8.93 -12.80 12.87
C ASN A 55 -7.96 -13.91 13.30
N ASN A 56 -8.18 -14.53 14.47
CA ASN A 56 -7.36 -15.66 14.90
C ASN A 56 -7.83 -16.96 14.22
N ASN A 57 -7.37 -17.19 12.98
CA ASN A 57 -7.80 -18.36 12.21
C ASN A 57 -6.99 -19.62 12.57
N PRO A 58 -7.63 -20.72 13.04
CA PRO A 58 -6.94 -21.95 13.42
C PRO A 58 -6.33 -22.71 12.23
N ASN A 59 -6.74 -22.41 10.99
CA ASN A 59 -6.20 -23.03 9.79
C ASN A 59 -4.82 -22.48 9.41
N TRP A 60 -4.40 -21.34 9.98
CA TRP A 60 -3.09 -20.75 9.75
C TRP A 60 -2.10 -21.10 10.86
N CYS A 61 -0.84 -21.33 10.50
CA CYS A 61 0.20 -21.72 11.45
C CYS A 61 0.42 -20.65 12.51
N GLU A 62 0.57 -21.09 13.76
CA GLU A 62 0.78 -20.21 14.90
C GLU A 62 2.03 -19.34 14.78
N ASN A 63 3.12 -19.88 14.21
CA ASN A 63 4.37 -19.13 14.03
C ASN A 63 4.17 -17.85 13.19
N ASP A 64 3.38 -17.92 12.12
CA ASP A 64 3.07 -16.75 11.30
C ASP A 64 2.17 -15.76 12.06
N ARG A 65 1.21 -16.25 12.84
CA ARG A 65 0.32 -15.41 13.68
C ARG A 65 1.03 -14.70 14.82
N ILE A 66 2.13 -15.27 15.32
CA ILE A 66 3.00 -14.63 16.31
C ILE A 66 3.92 -13.61 15.64
N LYS A 67 4.46 -13.97 14.47
CA LYS A 67 5.45 -13.15 13.76
C LYS A 67 4.84 -11.89 13.14
N TYR A 68 3.64 -11.99 12.61
CA TYR A 68 3.00 -10.94 11.80
C TYR A 68 1.65 -10.55 12.40
N LYS A 69 1.36 -9.25 12.43
CA LYS A 69 0.05 -8.73 12.84
C LYS A 69 -1.02 -9.09 11.81
N SER A 70 -0.71 -8.94 10.52
CA SER A 70 -1.47 -9.50 9.42
C SER A 70 -0.74 -10.75 8.92
N TYR A 71 -1.13 -11.90 9.47
CA TYR A 71 -0.41 -13.17 9.29
C TYR A 71 -0.46 -13.75 7.89
N ASP A 72 -1.49 -13.44 7.10
CA ASP A 72 -1.53 -13.72 5.68
C ASP A 72 -0.97 -12.52 4.90
N LEU A 73 0.19 -12.71 4.27
CA LEU A 73 0.84 -11.67 3.48
C LEU A 73 0.09 -11.35 2.17
N LEU A 74 -0.79 -12.22 1.69
CA LEU A 74 -1.68 -11.91 0.55
C LEU A 74 -2.79 -10.93 0.95
N LYS A 75 -3.20 -10.94 2.23
CA LYS A 75 -4.11 -9.93 2.81
C LYS A 75 -3.39 -8.61 3.06
N SER A 76 -2.10 -8.69 3.46
CA SER A 76 -1.35 -7.53 3.92
C SER A 76 -1.36 -6.40 2.88
N GLU A 77 -1.78 -5.21 3.34
CA GLU A 77 -1.88 -4.02 2.51
C GLU A 77 -0.51 -3.55 1.98
N GLY A 78 -0.55 -2.58 1.08
CA GLY A 78 0.61 -1.98 0.43
C GLY A 78 0.45 -1.99 -1.08
N PHE A 79 0.14 -3.16 -1.65
CA PHE A 79 0.09 -3.32 -3.11
C PHE A 79 -1.35 -3.33 -3.69
N LEU A 80 -2.29 -3.99 -2.99
CA LEU A 80 -3.73 -3.92 -3.27
C LEU A 80 -4.40 -3.29 -2.05
N SER A 81 -5.10 -2.20 -2.28
CA SER A 81 -5.96 -1.54 -1.30
C SER A 81 -7.28 -1.21 -1.99
N PRO A 82 -8.40 -1.85 -1.63
CA PRO A 82 -8.54 -2.87 -0.56
C PRO A 82 -7.87 -4.22 -0.91
N SER A 83 -7.77 -5.14 0.05
CA SER A 83 -7.06 -6.41 -0.13
C SER A 83 -7.71 -7.30 -1.21
N LEU A 84 -7.00 -8.31 -1.71
CA LEU A 84 -7.54 -9.28 -2.67
C LEU A 84 -8.85 -9.93 -2.18
N TYR A 85 -8.97 -10.17 -0.87
CA TYR A 85 -10.10 -10.86 -0.28
C TYR A 85 -11.35 -9.97 -0.18
N TYR A 86 -11.18 -8.65 -0.14
CA TYR A 86 -12.28 -7.69 -0.13
C TYR A 86 -13.21 -7.85 -1.34
N PHE A 87 -12.64 -8.18 -2.51
CA PHE A 87 -13.39 -8.29 -3.76
C PHE A 87 -14.27 -9.55 -3.85
N GLN A 88 -14.16 -10.49 -2.89
CA GLN A 88 -14.96 -11.73 -2.85
C GLN A 88 -14.93 -12.56 -4.16
N LEU A 89 -13.83 -12.45 -4.92
CA LEU A 89 -13.63 -13.10 -6.22
C LEU A 89 -13.69 -14.62 -6.12
N ASN A 90 -14.19 -15.28 -7.16
CA ASN A 90 -14.15 -16.74 -7.23
C ASN A 90 -12.71 -17.24 -7.21
N ASN A 91 -12.50 -18.42 -6.62
CA ASN A 91 -11.18 -19.05 -6.53
C ASN A 91 -11.18 -20.39 -7.27
N LYS A 92 -10.12 -20.61 -8.06
CA LYS A 92 -9.83 -21.90 -8.68
C LYS A 92 -8.45 -22.37 -8.25
N ILE A 93 -8.39 -23.49 -7.52
CA ILE A 93 -7.15 -24.17 -7.17
C ILE A 93 -6.59 -24.80 -8.45
N LEU A 94 -5.48 -24.25 -8.94
CA LEU A 94 -4.85 -24.65 -10.19
C LEU A 94 -4.00 -25.91 -10.01
N SER A 95 -3.22 -25.97 -8.93
CA SER A 95 -2.36 -27.11 -8.62
C SER A 95 -2.01 -27.19 -7.13
N ILE A 96 -1.65 -28.39 -6.67
CA ILE A 96 -1.08 -28.63 -5.33
C ILE A 96 0.18 -29.47 -5.52
N SER A 97 1.34 -28.81 -5.38
CA SER A 97 2.65 -29.41 -5.67
C SER A 97 3.39 -29.72 -4.37
N LYS A 98 3.82 -30.97 -4.19
CA LYS A 98 4.58 -31.39 -3.00
C LYS A 98 6.03 -30.93 -3.10
N THR A 99 6.56 -30.35 -2.03
CA THR A 99 7.95 -29.96 -1.85
C THR A 99 8.42 -30.40 -0.47
N GLU A 100 9.23 -31.46 -0.40
CA GLU A 100 9.64 -32.08 0.87
C GLU A 100 8.42 -32.46 1.75
N ASN A 101 8.25 -31.78 2.88
CA ASN A 101 7.13 -31.98 3.82
C ASN A 101 5.94 -31.05 3.58
N ASP A 102 6.06 -30.12 2.63
CA ASP A 102 5.08 -29.06 2.40
C ASP A 102 4.42 -29.19 1.04
N TYR A 103 3.30 -28.49 0.88
CA TYR A 103 2.54 -28.44 -0.37
C TYR A 103 2.30 -26.99 -0.77
N ILE A 104 2.72 -26.63 -1.98
CA ILE A 104 2.43 -25.31 -2.56
C ILE A 104 1.07 -25.39 -3.25
N ILE A 105 0.11 -24.61 -2.73
CA ILE A 105 -1.22 -24.41 -3.28
C ILE A 105 -1.14 -23.22 -4.22
N LYS A 106 -1.30 -23.46 -5.53
CA LYS A 106 -1.42 -22.40 -6.53
C LYS A 106 -2.88 -22.18 -6.86
N SER A 107 -3.39 -20.96 -6.72
CA SER A 107 -4.80 -20.65 -6.96
C SER A 107 -4.98 -19.36 -7.77
N ALA A 108 -6.02 -19.32 -8.61
CA ALA A 108 -6.42 -18.14 -9.35
C ALA A 108 -7.66 -17.51 -8.73
N PHE A 109 -7.61 -16.21 -8.49
CA PHE A 109 -8.76 -15.37 -8.14
C PHE A 109 -9.25 -14.68 -9.39
N TYR A 110 -10.53 -14.85 -9.70
CA TYR A 110 -11.10 -14.40 -10.97
C TYR A 110 -12.56 -13.97 -10.82
N ASP A 111 -12.99 -13.08 -11.70
CA ASP A 111 -14.38 -12.71 -11.88
C ASP A 111 -15.04 -13.70 -12.86
N SER A 112 -16.17 -14.30 -12.50
CA SER A 112 -16.84 -15.28 -13.37
C SER A 112 -17.65 -14.67 -14.51
N GLU A 113 -18.01 -13.40 -14.41
CA GLU A 113 -18.78 -12.70 -15.43
C GLU A 113 -17.85 -12.16 -16.52
N THR A 114 -16.74 -11.52 -16.12
CA THR A 114 -15.78 -10.96 -17.09
C THR A 114 -14.71 -11.95 -17.51
N PHE A 115 -14.50 -13.02 -16.74
CA PHE A 115 -13.36 -13.95 -16.86
C PHE A 115 -11.99 -13.32 -16.60
N ASP A 116 -11.95 -12.12 -16.03
CA ASP A 116 -10.69 -11.48 -15.68
C ASP A 116 -10.04 -12.22 -14.51
N ILE A 117 -8.77 -12.57 -14.67
CA ILE A 117 -7.93 -13.04 -13.57
C ILE A 117 -7.42 -11.80 -12.86
N TYR A 118 -7.68 -11.71 -11.57
CA TYR A 118 -7.20 -10.62 -10.72
C TYR A 118 -5.87 -10.97 -10.09
N ALA A 119 -5.69 -12.23 -9.68
CA ALA A 119 -4.45 -12.69 -9.09
C ALA A 119 -4.25 -14.20 -9.29
N ILE A 120 -2.99 -14.61 -9.40
CA ILE A 120 -2.58 -16.01 -9.21
C ILE A 120 -1.64 -16.02 -8.01
N THR A 121 -1.99 -16.79 -6.98
CA THR A 121 -1.29 -16.80 -5.70
C THR A 121 -0.71 -18.15 -5.37
N ASN A 122 0.32 -18.14 -4.52
CA ASN A 122 0.92 -19.28 -3.87
C ASN A 122 0.74 -19.15 -2.36
N VAL A 123 0.18 -20.20 -1.74
CA VAL A 123 0.12 -20.40 -0.28
C VAL A 123 0.68 -21.78 0.02
N VAL A 124 1.26 -21.97 1.20
CA VAL A 124 1.89 -23.24 1.57
C VAL A 124 1.04 -23.96 2.61
N ALA A 125 0.70 -25.22 2.37
CA ALA A 125 0.21 -26.13 3.39
C ALA A 125 1.38 -26.93 3.99
N THR A 126 1.66 -26.68 5.26
CA THR A 126 2.75 -27.28 6.03
C THR A 126 2.19 -28.36 6.94
N LYS A 127 2.80 -29.55 6.93
CA LYS A 127 2.33 -30.70 7.73
C LYS A 127 3.05 -30.75 9.09
N ILE A 128 2.29 -30.61 10.17
CA ILE A 128 2.78 -30.69 11.56
C ILE A 128 1.94 -31.72 12.32
N ASN A 129 2.57 -32.77 12.83
CA ASN A 129 1.90 -33.86 13.57
C ASN A 129 0.65 -34.40 12.85
N ASP A 130 0.78 -34.69 11.55
CA ASP A 130 -0.30 -35.16 10.65
C ASP A 130 -1.47 -34.21 10.40
N ILE A 131 -1.37 -32.95 10.85
CA ILE A 131 -2.33 -31.87 10.57
C ILE A 131 -1.68 -30.87 9.61
N PHE A 132 -2.45 -30.38 8.64
CA PHE A 132 -2.00 -29.34 7.72
C PHE A 132 -2.40 -27.96 8.22
N TYR A 133 -1.46 -27.02 8.16
CA TYR A 133 -1.67 -25.60 8.43
C TYR A 133 -1.22 -24.75 7.24
N LEU A 134 -1.93 -23.65 6.98
CA LEU A 134 -1.52 -22.66 6.01
C LEU A 134 -0.35 -21.82 6.55
N THR A 135 0.57 -21.47 5.66
CA THR A 135 1.75 -20.64 5.92
C THR A 135 2.02 -19.77 4.70
N ASN A 136 2.70 -18.64 4.93
CA ASN A 136 3.11 -17.77 3.85
C ASN A 136 4.07 -18.47 2.88
N TYR A 137 3.99 -18.14 1.58
CA TYR A 137 4.96 -18.62 0.59
C TYR A 137 6.33 -17.96 0.73
N GLN A 138 6.36 -16.71 1.21
CA GLN A 138 7.56 -15.88 1.35
C GLN A 138 8.77 -16.62 1.94
N PRO A 139 8.70 -17.29 3.12
CA PRO A 139 9.87 -17.90 3.75
C PRO A 139 10.51 -19.01 2.90
N LYS A 140 9.73 -19.70 2.06
CA LYS A 140 10.26 -20.69 1.13
C LYS A 140 11.00 -20.04 -0.04
N LEU A 141 10.43 -18.97 -0.58
CA LEU A 141 11.00 -18.27 -1.74
C LEU A 141 12.35 -17.62 -1.39
N ILE A 142 12.45 -17.03 -0.20
CA ILE A 142 13.63 -16.26 0.23
C ILE A 142 14.64 -17.09 1.03
N LYS A 143 14.51 -18.42 1.08
CA LYS A 143 15.31 -19.27 2.00
C LYS A 143 16.83 -19.07 1.88
N ASP A 144 17.31 -18.75 0.68
CA ASP A 144 18.74 -18.55 0.36
C ASP A 144 19.14 -17.07 0.31
N TRP A 145 18.23 -16.16 0.70
CA TRP A 145 18.51 -14.73 0.78
C TRP A 145 19.42 -14.44 1.98
N GLN A 146 20.20 -13.39 1.84
CA GLN A 146 21.04 -12.86 2.92
C GLN A 146 20.26 -11.85 3.75
N THR A 147 20.64 -11.77 5.03
CA THR A 147 20.08 -10.79 5.97
C THR A 147 21.19 -9.89 6.52
N ARG A 148 20.91 -8.59 6.65
CA ARG A 148 21.76 -7.61 7.35
C ARG A 148 20.89 -6.70 8.21
N THR A 149 21.38 -6.32 9.38
CA THR A 149 20.67 -5.40 10.27
C THR A 149 21.50 -4.14 10.44
N VAL A 150 20.89 -2.98 10.15
CA VAL A 150 21.49 -1.67 10.35
C VAL A 150 20.53 -0.82 11.17
N GLY A 151 20.83 -0.68 12.46
CA GLY A 151 19.94 -0.01 13.42
C GLY A 151 18.57 -0.66 13.49
N ASN A 152 17.53 0.09 13.13
CA ASN A 152 16.14 -0.34 13.19
C ASN A 152 15.65 -1.06 11.91
N ILE A 153 16.50 -1.19 10.89
CA ILE A 153 16.11 -1.80 9.61
C ILE A 153 16.81 -3.14 9.43
N ILE A 154 16.02 -4.19 9.17
CA ILE A 154 16.48 -5.55 8.87
C ILE A 154 16.28 -5.78 7.38
N TYR A 155 17.38 -5.78 6.63
CA TYR A 155 17.40 -6.00 5.20
C TYR A 155 17.46 -7.49 4.87
N HIS A 156 16.65 -7.90 3.90
CA HIS A 156 16.64 -9.22 3.28
C HIS A 156 16.82 -9.05 1.78
N PHE A 157 17.81 -9.71 1.19
CA PHE A 157 18.16 -9.53 -0.22
C PHE A 157 18.73 -10.80 -0.84
N TYR A 158 18.56 -10.96 -2.15
CA TYR A 158 19.06 -12.12 -2.87
C TYR A 158 20.60 -12.19 -2.87
N SER A 159 21.15 -13.40 -2.96
CA SER A 159 22.56 -13.68 -2.63
C SER A 159 23.61 -12.96 -3.49
N ASP A 160 23.28 -12.59 -4.73
CA ASP A 160 24.13 -11.84 -5.67
C ASP A 160 23.96 -10.31 -5.57
N TYR A 161 23.04 -9.80 -4.76
CA TYR A 161 22.85 -8.36 -4.56
C TYR A 161 24.05 -7.73 -3.83
N GLN A 162 24.53 -6.60 -4.34
CA GLN A 162 25.64 -5.85 -3.75
C GLN A 162 25.12 -4.85 -2.72
N PHE A 163 25.06 -5.27 -1.46
CA PHE A 163 24.56 -4.44 -0.36
C PHE A 163 25.47 -3.25 -0.06
N SER A 164 24.89 -2.05 0.03
CA SER A 164 25.58 -0.82 0.44
C SER A 164 25.31 -0.50 1.91
N GLU A 165 26.28 -0.80 2.77
CA GLU A 165 26.25 -0.44 4.20
C GLU A 165 26.10 1.08 4.40
N GLU A 166 26.69 1.90 3.53
CA GLU A 166 26.58 3.35 3.58
C GLU A 166 25.13 3.81 3.35
N LYS A 167 24.46 3.32 2.30
CA LYS A 167 23.06 3.66 2.02
C LYS A 167 22.13 3.14 3.12
N ALA A 168 22.39 1.95 3.65
CA ALA A 168 21.62 1.41 4.77
C ALA A 168 21.77 2.27 6.05
N ALA A 169 22.98 2.76 6.33
CA ALA A 169 23.22 3.68 7.44
C ALA A 169 22.49 5.02 7.24
N GLN A 170 22.48 5.55 6.01
CA GLN A 170 21.73 6.75 5.64
C GLN A 170 20.21 6.54 5.83
N ALA A 171 19.68 5.39 5.43
CA ALA A 171 18.27 5.03 5.59
C ALA A 171 17.86 4.96 7.07
N ASN A 172 18.68 4.32 7.91
CA ASN A 172 18.43 4.25 9.35
C ASN A 172 18.55 5.64 10.01
N ALA A 173 19.53 6.45 9.61
CA ALA A 173 19.65 7.83 10.09
C ALA A 173 18.42 8.67 9.68
N TYR A 174 17.92 8.48 8.46
CA TYR A 174 16.70 9.10 7.96
C TYR A 174 15.48 8.68 8.78
N LEU A 175 15.26 7.37 9.01
CA LEU A 175 14.17 6.86 9.85
C LEU A 175 14.20 7.51 11.25
N ASN A 176 15.35 7.49 11.91
CA ASN A 176 15.52 8.12 13.22
C ASN A 176 15.18 9.62 13.19
N LYS A 177 15.60 10.31 12.13
CA LYS A 177 15.34 11.74 11.95
C LYS A 177 13.87 12.04 11.76
N ILE A 178 13.18 11.34 10.85
CA ILE A 178 11.74 11.57 10.62
C ILE A 178 10.94 11.21 11.87
N CYS A 179 11.28 10.12 12.57
CA CYS A 179 10.66 9.79 13.85
C CYS A 179 10.85 10.91 14.87
N SER A 180 12.07 11.44 15.01
CA SER A 180 12.36 12.56 15.91
C SER A 180 11.55 13.81 15.57
N VAL A 181 11.42 14.16 14.28
CA VAL A 181 10.63 15.31 13.84
C VAL A 181 9.17 15.14 14.27
N PHE A 182 8.59 13.95 14.08
CA PHE A 182 7.21 13.66 14.42
C PHE A 182 6.98 13.32 15.91
N GLU A 183 8.04 13.34 16.73
CA GLU A 183 8.04 12.95 18.15
C GLU A 183 7.60 11.48 18.35
N LEU A 184 8.03 10.62 17.44
CA LEU A 184 7.78 9.18 17.42
C LEU A 184 9.05 8.42 17.78
N LYS A 185 8.88 7.16 18.17
CA LYS A 185 10.00 6.23 18.34
C LYS A 185 10.13 5.37 17.07
N PRO A 186 11.35 5.15 16.56
CA PRO A 186 11.56 4.23 15.46
C PRO A 186 11.24 2.80 15.91
N GLU A 187 10.53 2.06 15.07
CA GLU A 187 10.26 0.63 15.25
C GLU A 187 11.10 -0.20 14.28
N ILE A 188 11.11 -1.52 14.47
CA ILE A 188 11.80 -2.42 13.55
C ILE A 188 11.05 -2.46 12.22
N ILE A 189 11.77 -2.26 11.11
CA ILE A 189 11.27 -2.41 9.75
C ILE A 189 11.97 -3.60 9.10
N ASN A 190 11.20 -4.54 8.56
CA ASN A 190 11.75 -5.56 7.66
C ASN A 190 11.78 -5.00 6.24
N TYR A 191 12.92 -5.05 5.57
CA TYR A 191 13.12 -4.41 4.27
C TYR A 191 13.59 -5.45 3.26
N PHE A 192 12.76 -5.74 2.27
CA PHE A 192 13.07 -6.69 1.20
C PHE A 192 13.56 -5.93 -0.03
N ILE A 193 14.81 -6.19 -0.43
CA ILE A 193 15.38 -5.67 -1.69
C ILE A 193 15.19 -6.75 -2.76
N CYS A 194 14.16 -6.56 -3.57
CA CYS A 194 13.78 -7.45 -4.65
C CYS A 194 14.45 -7.03 -5.97
N ARG A 195 14.51 -7.92 -6.95
CA ARG A 195 15.14 -7.61 -8.25
C ARG A 195 14.42 -6.51 -9.01
N ASP A 196 13.10 -6.60 -9.05
CA ASP A 196 12.20 -5.72 -9.79
C ASP A 196 10.79 -5.77 -9.17
N CYS A 197 9.82 -5.12 -9.81
CA CYS A 197 8.44 -5.08 -9.35
C CYS A 197 7.75 -6.45 -9.34
N GLU A 198 8.05 -7.32 -10.30
CA GLU A 198 7.47 -8.65 -10.34
C GLU A 198 8.00 -9.50 -9.17
N ASP A 199 9.29 -9.38 -8.87
CA ASP A 199 9.91 -10.06 -7.75
C ASP A 199 9.31 -9.63 -6.40
N ILE A 200 8.92 -8.35 -6.24
CA ILE A 200 8.15 -7.90 -5.08
C ILE A 200 6.82 -8.66 -4.96
N PHE A 201 6.07 -8.77 -6.05
CA PHE A 201 4.79 -9.51 -6.05
C PHE A 201 5.02 -10.98 -5.69
N ARG A 202 6.05 -11.63 -6.27
CA ARG A 202 6.41 -13.02 -5.94
C ARG A 202 6.75 -13.22 -4.47
N VAL A 203 7.52 -12.30 -3.88
CA VAL A 203 7.89 -12.34 -2.46
C VAL A 203 6.68 -12.25 -1.53
N LYS A 204 5.60 -11.55 -1.93
CA LYS A 204 4.32 -11.56 -1.20
C LYS A 204 3.45 -12.79 -1.48
N GLY A 205 3.80 -13.61 -2.48
CA GLY A 205 3.09 -14.84 -2.85
C GLY A 205 2.26 -14.74 -4.14
N PHE A 206 2.46 -13.71 -4.97
CA PHE A 206 1.76 -13.54 -6.24
C PHE A 206 2.63 -13.96 -7.42
N ASP A 207 2.14 -14.91 -8.22
CA ASP A 207 2.70 -15.18 -9.56
C ASP A 207 2.12 -14.25 -10.62
N TYR A 208 0.94 -13.69 -10.37
CA TYR A 208 0.29 -12.71 -11.23
C TYR A 208 -0.63 -11.82 -10.39
N VAL A 209 -0.75 -10.55 -10.81
CA VAL A 209 -1.78 -9.62 -10.34
C VAL A 209 -2.07 -8.57 -11.41
N LEU A 210 -3.29 -8.03 -11.43
CA LEU A 210 -3.81 -7.09 -12.45
C LEU A 210 -2.96 -5.84 -12.75
N SER A 211 -2.02 -5.46 -11.87
CA SER A 211 -1.10 -4.33 -12.07
C SER A 211 0.29 -4.74 -12.55
N MET A 212 0.58 -6.04 -12.62
CA MET A 212 1.87 -6.58 -13.04
C MET A 212 2.17 -6.17 -14.49
N GLY A 213 3.40 -5.72 -14.75
CA GLY A 213 3.85 -5.23 -16.06
C GLY A 213 3.61 -3.73 -16.32
N ASN A 214 2.91 -3.01 -15.43
CA ASN A 214 2.59 -1.59 -15.64
C ASN A 214 3.66 -0.61 -15.13
N ALA A 215 4.67 -1.09 -14.40
CA ALA A 215 5.70 -0.23 -13.82
C ALA A 215 7.08 -0.91 -13.85
N THR A 216 8.11 -0.14 -14.17
CA THR A 216 9.52 -0.55 -14.08
C THR A 216 10.13 -0.31 -12.71
N GLU A 217 9.51 0.57 -11.91
CA GLU A 217 9.93 0.90 -10.56
C GLU A 217 8.71 1.01 -9.64
N CYS A 218 8.83 0.41 -8.46
CA CYS A 218 7.80 0.41 -7.44
C CYS A 218 8.41 0.15 -6.07
N GLY A 219 7.68 0.56 -5.04
CA GLY A 219 7.93 0.28 -3.65
C GLY A 219 6.58 0.12 -2.94
N PHE A 220 6.56 -0.66 -1.86
CA PHE A 220 5.35 -0.83 -1.06
C PHE A 220 5.68 -0.93 0.42
N PHE A 221 4.87 -0.26 1.23
CA PHE A 221 4.88 -0.38 2.68
C PHE A 221 3.66 -1.16 3.18
N ASP A 222 3.91 -2.32 3.79
CA ASP A 222 2.92 -3.08 4.55
C ASP A 222 2.78 -2.49 5.95
N LYS A 223 1.75 -1.65 6.09
CA LYS A 223 1.43 -0.95 7.33
C LYS A 223 1.12 -1.84 8.52
N TYR A 224 0.67 -3.08 8.29
CA TYR A 224 0.30 -3.97 9.39
C TYR A 224 1.53 -4.61 10.03
N ASN A 225 2.52 -4.95 9.21
CA ASN A 225 3.67 -5.73 9.63
C ASN A 225 4.99 -4.93 9.67
N ASN A 226 4.96 -3.63 9.35
CA ASN A 226 6.14 -2.78 9.18
C ASN A 226 7.16 -3.40 8.20
N ILE A 227 6.67 -3.78 7.02
CA ILE A 227 7.51 -4.36 5.96
C ILE A 227 7.59 -3.40 4.78
N ILE A 228 8.80 -3.11 4.32
CA ILE A 228 9.07 -2.44 3.05
C ILE A 228 9.46 -3.50 2.02
N TYR A 229 8.86 -3.41 0.83
CA TYR A 229 9.33 -4.09 -0.36
C TYR A 229 9.80 -3.02 -1.35
N ALA A 230 11.05 -3.11 -1.78
CA ALA A 230 11.64 -2.15 -2.72
C ALA A 230 12.46 -2.90 -3.77
N THR A 231 12.61 -2.30 -4.95
CA THR A 231 13.47 -2.85 -6.00
C THR A 231 14.94 -2.58 -5.74
N ALA A 232 15.82 -3.35 -6.37
CA ALA A 232 17.26 -3.15 -6.35
C ALA A 232 17.68 -1.77 -6.88
N PHE A 233 16.84 -1.15 -7.73
CA PHE A 233 17.05 0.22 -8.18
C PHE A 233 16.95 1.23 -7.03
N ALA A 234 15.93 1.09 -6.18
CA ALA A 234 15.79 1.93 -4.99
C ALA A 234 16.84 1.59 -3.91
N GLY A 235 17.27 0.33 -3.85
CA GLY A 235 18.31 -0.15 -2.96
C GLY A 235 17.92 -0.06 -1.47
N GLU A 236 18.89 0.28 -0.62
CA GLU A 236 18.75 0.26 0.84
C GLU A 236 18.04 1.51 1.40
N ASN A 237 17.99 2.60 0.63
CA ASN A 237 17.58 3.93 1.10
C ASN A 237 16.38 4.48 0.32
N HIS A 238 15.27 3.74 0.29
CA HIS A 238 14.02 4.21 -0.28
C HIS A 238 13.25 5.09 0.70
N GLN A 239 13.69 6.34 0.86
CA GLN A 239 13.11 7.30 1.82
C GLN A 239 11.59 7.51 1.69
N HIS A 240 11.05 7.47 0.46
CA HIS A 240 9.61 7.52 0.21
C HIS A 240 8.86 6.41 0.98
N GLU A 241 9.25 5.14 0.78
CA GLU A 241 8.63 4.00 1.48
C GLU A 241 8.90 4.04 2.98
N ILE A 242 10.08 4.50 3.42
CA ILE A 242 10.38 4.68 4.84
C ILE A 242 9.45 5.74 5.47
N THR A 243 9.07 6.79 4.73
CA THR A 243 8.13 7.80 5.23
C THR A 243 6.75 7.24 5.52
N HIS A 244 6.31 6.20 4.78
CA HIS A 244 5.02 5.56 5.04
C HIS A 244 4.90 4.98 6.45
N PHE A 245 6.01 4.70 7.15
CA PHE A 245 6.01 4.40 8.58
C PHE A 245 5.26 5.45 9.41
N ILE A 246 5.44 6.74 9.08
CA ILE A 246 4.80 7.85 9.79
C ILE A 246 3.29 7.84 9.61
N ASN A 247 2.80 7.40 8.44
CA ASN A 247 1.37 7.38 8.11
C ASN A 247 0.56 6.51 9.09
N ASN A 248 1.17 5.47 9.67
CA ASN A 248 0.52 4.58 10.65
C ASN A 248 0.05 5.29 11.91
N TYR A 249 0.66 6.43 12.25
CA TYR A 249 0.30 7.22 13.43
C TYR A 249 -0.78 8.27 13.13
N PHE A 250 -1.24 8.36 11.88
CA PHE A 250 -2.25 9.32 11.44
C PHE A 250 -3.40 8.64 10.66
N PRO A 251 -4.15 7.71 11.29
CA PRO A 251 -5.21 6.94 10.62
C PRO A 251 -6.43 7.77 10.18
N ASN A 252 -6.49 9.05 10.55
CA ASN A 252 -7.55 10.00 10.19
C ASN A 252 -7.05 11.09 9.22
N ALA A 253 -5.88 10.91 8.62
CA ALA A 253 -5.37 11.80 7.58
C ALA A 253 -6.11 11.57 6.25
N ASN A 254 -6.23 12.63 5.45
CA ASN A 254 -6.60 12.50 4.04
C ASN A 254 -5.51 11.73 3.26
N GLU A 255 -5.89 10.84 2.35
CA GLU A 255 -4.95 10.08 1.51
C GLU A 255 -4.04 10.99 0.66
N LEU A 256 -4.54 12.15 0.24
CA LEU A 256 -3.72 13.13 -0.48
C LEU A 256 -2.58 13.66 0.39
N LEU A 257 -2.82 13.88 1.68
CA LEU A 257 -1.77 14.30 2.61
C LEU A 257 -0.77 13.18 2.86
N LEU A 258 -1.23 11.94 3.00
CA LEU A 258 -0.35 10.79 3.21
C LEU A 258 0.57 10.55 2.00
N THR A 259 0.01 10.66 0.79
CA THR A 259 0.76 10.61 -0.49
C THR A 259 1.72 11.79 -0.61
N GLY A 260 1.24 12.98 -0.25
CA GLY A 260 2.04 14.19 -0.24
C GLY A 260 3.20 14.14 0.75
N LEU A 261 2.99 13.51 1.92
CA LEU A 261 3.98 13.41 2.98
C LEU A 261 5.18 12.58 2.53
N SER A 262 4.95 11.39 1.97
CA SER A 262 6.02 10.53 1.46
C SER A 262 6.74 11.17 0.27
N ALA A 263 6.02 11.86 -0.62
CA ALA A 263 6.64 12.61 -1.71
C ALA A 263 7.49 13.79 -1.20
N TYR A 264 6.97 14.54 -0.23
CA TYR A 264 7.64 15.71 0.33
C TYR A 264 8.90 15.31 1.09
N TRP A 265 8.94 14.16 1.78
CA TRP A 265 10.11 13.70 2.52
C TRP A 265 11.00 12.69 1.77
N GLY A 266 10.59 12.17 0.62
CA GLY A 266 11.31 11.13 -0.15
C GLY A 266 12.52 11.56 -0.99
N GLU A 267 13.00 12.79 -0.81
CA GLU A 267 14.19 13.39 -1.45
C GLU A 267 14.35 13.07 -2.96
N GLU A 268 15.35 12.24 -3.33
CA GLU A 268 15.74 11.94 -4.72
C GLU A 268 14.82 10.94 -5.42
N ASN A 269 14.11 10.11 -4.67
CA ASN A 269 13.20 9.06 -5.16
C ASN A 269 11.78 9.29 -4.61
N ALA A 270 11.27 10.50 -4.81
CA ALA A 270 9.97 10.90 -4.29
C ALA A 270 8.79 10.33 -5.08
N HIS A 271 8.95 10.07 -6.39
CA HIS A 271 7.94 9.44 -7.24
C HIS A 271 8.59 8.78 -8.45
N LYS A 272 8.42 7.46 -8.63
CA LYS A 272 8.94 6.69 -9.78
C LYS A 272 10.42 6.99 -10.09
N GLY A 273 11.26 6.98 -9.05
CA GLY A 273 12.71 7.23 -9.18
C GLY A 273 13.09 8.64 -9.58
N LYS A 274 12.17 9.60 -9.43
CA LYS A 274 12.40 11.01 -9.70
C LYS A 274 12.30 11.84 -8.41
N PRO A 275 13.12 12.91 -8.30
CA PRO A 275 12.98 13.89 -7.22
C PRO A 275 11.66 14.64 -7.36
N LEU A 276 11.06 15.05 -6.24
CA LEU A 276 9.76 15.76 -6.25
C LEU A 276 9.78 17.00 -7.17
N LEU A 277 10.88 17.75 -7.20
CA LEU A 277 11.05 18.95 -8.04
C LEU A 277 10.86 18.67 -9.54
N TYR A 278 11.18 17.46 -10.00
CA TYR A 278 10.91 17.04 -11.38
C TYR A 278 9.41 17.06 -11.67
N SER A 279 8.61 16.40 -10.81
CA SER A 279 7.16 16.36 -10.93
C SER A 279 6.53 17.75 -10.75
N VAL A 280 7.06 18.60 -9.86
CA VAL A 280 6.56 19.98 -9.71
C VAL A 280 6.66 20.76 -11.02
N LYS A 281 7.76 20.64 -11.77
CA LYS A 281 7.92 21.33 -13.06
C LYS A 281 6.89 20.86 -14.09
N ARG A 282 6.71 19.54 -14.22
CA ARG A 282 5.71 18.96 -15.14
C ARG A 282 4.30 19.40 -14.81
N VAL A 283 3.93 19.33 -13.53
CA VAL A 283 2.61 19.77 -13.06
C VAL A 283 2.41 21.26 -13.30
N ASN A 284 3.43 22.10 -13.09
CA ASN A 284 3.36 23.54 -13.40
C ASN A 284 3.10 23.80 -14.88
N GLU A 285 3.86 23.14 -15.76
CA GLU A 285 3.70 23.27 -17.22
C GLU A 285 2.32 22.82 -17.68
N TYR A 286 1.84 21.69 -17.17
CA TYR A 286 0.50 21.17 -17.48
C TYR A 286 -0.59 22.15 -17.02
N LEU A 287 -0.54 22.61 -15.78
CA LEU A 287 -1.54 23.52 -15.21
C LEU A 287 -1.60 24.89 -15.93
N LYS A 288 -0.52 25.34 -16.59
CA LYS A 288 -0.53 26.56 -17.42
C LYS A 288 -1.36 26.39 -18.69
N ASN A 289 -1.34 25.20 -19.28
CA ASN A 289 -2.10 24.86 -20.48
C ASN A 289 -3.53 24.39 -20.16
N HIS A 290 -3.79 24.05 -18.89
CA HIS A 290 -5.07 23.54 -18.39
C HIS A 290 -5.65 24.43 -17.26
N PRO A 291 -6.11 25.66 -17.58
CA PRO A 291 -6.69 26.57 -16.59
C PRO A 291 -8.03 26.07 -16.01
N GLU A 292 -8.72 25.15 -16.67
CA GLU A 292 -9.97 24.53 -16.25
C GLU A 292 -9.84 23.63 -15.01
N ILE A 293 -8.63 23.15 -14.70
CA ILE A 293 -8.37 22.30 -13.54
C ILE A 293 -8.50 23.13 -12.26
N ASP A 294 -9.41 22.72 -11.38
CA ASP A 294 -9.68 23.43 -10.12
C ASP A 294 -9.06 22.72 -8.91
N LEU A 295 -7.94 23.26 -8.40
CA LEU A 295 -7.28 22.71 -7.20
C LEU A 295 -7.98 23.10 -5.88
N ASN A 296 -9.17 23.70 -5.93
CA ASN A 296 -10.09 23.66 -4.78
C ASN A 296 -10.66 22.26 -4.55
N LYS A 297 -10.54 21.37 -5.54
CA LYS A 297 -10.88 19.96 -5.46
C LYS A 297 -9.67 19.11 -5.81
N PRO A 298 -8.61 19.15 -4.99
CA PRO A 298 -7.30 18.63 -5.36
C PRO A 298 -7.31 17.11 -5.65
N ASN A 299 -8.29 16.36 -5.13
CA ASN A 299 -8.44 14.93 -5.41
C ASN A 299 -8.99 14.63 -6.82
N GLU A 300 -9.68 15.58 -7.47
CA GLU A 300 -10.17 15.39 -8.86
C GLU A 300 -9.02 15.43 -9.88
N PHE A 301 -7.90 16.08 -9.56
CA PHE A 301 -6.70 16.07 -10.41
C PHE A 301 -5.76 14.93 -9.98
N TRP A 302 -6.09 13.71 -10.43
CA TRP A 302 -5.39 12.48 -10.03
C TRP A 302 -4.52 11.87 -11.12
N LYS A 303 -4.63 12.32 -12.38
CA LYS A 303 -3.80 11.84 -13.49
C LYS A 303 -3.35 13.00 -14.38
N LEU A 304 -2.05 13.02 -14.65
CA LEU A 304 -1.42 13.86 -15.68
C LEU A 304 -1.00 12.95 -16.82
N ASP A 305 -0.12 11.99 -16.55
CA ASP A 305 0.32 10.94 -17.48
C ASP A 305 0.92 9.74 -16.73
N GLU A 306 1.56 8.83 -17.46
CA GLU A 306 2.20 7.63 -16.90
C GLU A 306 3.50 7.93 -16.13
N GLU A 307 4.04 9.15 -16.16
CA GLU A 307 5.28 9.51 -15.46
C GLU A 307 5.04 10.30 -14.18
N THR A 308 3.99 11.10 -14.11
CA THR A 308 3.70 11.93 -12.93
C THR A 308 2.24 11.81 -12.52
N ASN A 309 2.04 11.34 -11.28
CA ASN A 309 0.78 11.54 -10.59
C ASN A 309 0.77 12.94 -9.91
N PRO A 310 -0.12 13.86 -10.31
CA PRO A 310 -0.19 15.21 -9.76
C PRO A 310 -0.57 15.28 -8.26
N GLN A 311 -1.17 14.23 -7.68
CA GLN A 311 -1.48 14.19 -6.25
C GLN A 311 -0.23 14.21 -5.36
N TYR A 312 0.89 13.63 -5.83
CA TYR A 312 2.17 13.68 -5.11
C TYR A 312 2.64 15.14 -4.96
N VAL A 313 2.49 15.93 -6.02
CA VAL A 313 2.84 17.35 -6.01
C VAL A 313 1.85 18.14 -5.15
N THR A 314 0.56 18.02 -5.42
CA THR A 314 -0.47 18.79 -4.72
C THR A 314 -0.47 18.51 -3.22
N GLY A 315 -0.40 17.24 -2.82
CA GLY A 315 -0.28 16.83 -1.42
C GLY A 315 1.00 17.37 -0.78
N ALA A 316 2.16 17.25 -1.44
CA ALA A 316 3.43 17.74 -0.91
C ALA A 316 3.43 19.26 -0.72
N ILE A 317 2.79 20.00 -1.63
CA ILE A 317 2.63 21.45 -1.53
C ILE A 317 1.76 21.82 -0.31
N ILE A 318 0.71 21.06 -0.03
CA ILE A 318 -0.12 21.28 1.16
C ILE A 318 0.67 20.97 2.44
N CYS A 319 1.44 19.87 2.47
CA CYS A 319 2.35 19.56 3.57
C CYS A 319 3.36 20.68 3.82
N ASP A 320 3.97 21.19 2.75
CA ASP A 320 4.93 22.27 2.77
C ASP A 320 4.36 23.58 3.32
N ILE A 321 3.16 23.97 2.87
CA ILE A 321 2.47 25.16 3.36
C ILE A 321 2.10 25.01 4.85
N ALA A 322 1.61 23.83 5.25
CA ALA A 322 1.29 23.55 6.65
C ALA A 322 2.53 23.66 7.55
N PHE A 323 3.65 23.11 7.08
CA PHE A 323 4.94 23.19 7.77
C PHE A 323 5.48 24.63 7.82
N GLU A 324 5.38 25.41 6.76
CA GLU A 324 5.80 26.82 6.75
C GLU A 324 5.03 27.65 7.78
N LYS A 325 3.72 27.43 7.93
CA LYS A 325 2.87 28.26 8.81
C LYS A 325 3.08 28.05 10.29
N GLY A 326 3.47 26.85 10.73
CA GLY A 326 3.61 26.56 12.16
C GLY A 326 4.41 25.31 12.47
N GLY A 327 5.33 24.94 11.57
CA GLY A 327 6.21 23.79 11.69
C GLY A 327 5.46 22.47 11.77
N ILE A 328 6.11 21.49 12.38
CA ILE A 328 5.59 20.14 12.53
C ILE A 328 4.27 20.09 13.32
N SER A 329 4.08 21.02 14.26
CA SER A 329 2.85 21.09 15.07
C SER A 329 1.61 21.30 14.20
N THR A 330 1.70 22.17 13.18
CA THR A 330 0.60 22.43 12.25
C THR A 330 0.42 21.24 11.31
N LEU A 331 1.50 20.69 10.76
CA LEU A 331 1.39 19.50 9.90
C LEU A 331 0.75 18.30 10.62
N LYS A 332 1.12 18.03 11.88
CA LYS A 332 0.48 16.98 12.70
C LYS A 332 -1.02 17.24 12.88
N ARG A 333 -1.48 18.50 12.98
CA ARG A 333 -2.92 18.80 13.03
C ARG A 333 -3.62 18.48 11.71
N PHE A 334 -3.01 18.80 10.57
CA PHE A 334 -3.51 18.45 9.23
C PHE A 334 -3.69 16.94 9.10
N LEU A 335 -2.70 16.17 9.53
CA LEU A 335 -2.73 14.70 9.48
C LEU A 335 -3.73 14.07 10.47
N ASN A 336 -4.19 14.77 11.50
CA ASN A 336 -5.12 14.22 12.51
C ASN A 336 -6.60 14.53 12.26
N LYS A 337 -6.93 15.52 11.42
CA LYS A 337 -8.29 16.09 11.32
C LYS A 337 -8.73 16.32 9.86
N SER A 338 -8.59 15.31 9.00
CA SER A 338 -8.82 15.49 7.56
C SER A 338 -9.32 14.24 6.83
N LYS A 339 -10.01 13.31 7.52
CA LYS A 339 -10.30 12.00 6.93
C LYS A 339 -11.17 12.09 5.67
N SER A 340 -12.22 12.92 5.68
CA SER A 340 -13.02 13.18 4.48
C SER A 340 -12.49 14.39 3.70
N ASP A 341 -12.77 14.42 2.40
CA ASP A 341 -12.39 15.54 1.54
C ASP A 341 -13.00 16.87 1.98
N GLU A 342 -14.25 16.85 2.44
CA GLU A 342 -14.92 18.04 2.95
C GLU A 342 -14.27 18.54 4.23
N GLU A 343 -14.00 17.66 5.19
CA GLU A 343 -13.29 18.00 6.44
C GLU A 343 -11.90 18.55 6.13
N PHE A 344 -11.18 17.88 5.23
CA PHE A 344 -9.85 18.29 4.79
C PHE A 344 -9.85 19.70 4.20
N LEU A 345 -10.74 19.99 3.26
CA LEU A 345 -10.85 21.31 2.62
C LEU A 345 -11.21 22.40 3.63
N LEU A 346 -12.23 22.16 4.47
CA LEU A 346 -12.62 23.10 5.53
C LEU A 346 -11.48 23.36 6.52
N PHE A 347 -10.73 22.31 6.86
CA PHE A 347 -9.59 22.41 7.77
C PHE A 347 -8.43 23.21 7.16
N ILE A 348 -8.09 22.95 5.88
CA ILE A 348 -7.09 23.73 5.14
C ILE A 348 -7.49 25.20 5.10
N GLU A 349 -8.71 25.52 4.67
CA GLU A 349 -9.18 26.91 4.56
C GLU A 349 -9.07 27.64 5.91
N LYS A 350 -9.51 26.98 6.99
CA LYS A 350 -9.45 27.51 8.35
C LYS A 350 -8.01 27.73 8.84
N GLU A 351 -7.17 26.69 8.81
CA GLU A 351 -5.81 26.76 9.37
C GLU A 351 -4.89 27.63 8.52
N LEU A 352 -5.07 27.60 7.19
CA LEU A 352 -4.32 28.47 6.31
C LEU A 352 -4.84 29.91 6.32
N LYS A 353 -6.00 30.18 6.92
CA LYS A 353 -6.72 31.48 6.88
C LYS A 353 -6.96 31.96 5.46
N VAL A 354 -7.35 31.03 4.60
CA VAL A 354 -7.58 31.23 3.17
C VAL A 354 -9.10 31.34 2.97
N LYS A 355 -9.55 32.28 2.13
CA LYS A 355 -10.98 32.38 1.83
C LYS A 355 -11.41 31.13 1.06
N LYS A 356 -12.65 30.71 1.27
CA LYS A 356 -13.23 29.60 0.52
C LYS A 356 -13.06 29.81 -0.99
N GLY A 357 -12.47 28.84 -1.69
CA GLY A 357 -12.21 28.91 -3.13
C GLY A 357 -10.86 29.53 -3.56
N ASP A 358 -10.05 30.05 -2.63
CA ASP A 358 -8.71 30.60 -2.93
C ASP A 358 -7.61 29.51 -2.92
N LEU A 359 -7.92 28.27 -2.54
CA LEU A 359 -6.94 27.18 -2.47
C LEU A 359 -6.30 26.92 -3.84
N ASN A 360 -7.10 26.96 -4.91
CA ASN A 360 -6.61 26.79 -6.27
C ASN A 360 -5.50 27.80 -6.62
N LYS A 361 -5.72 29.08 -6.29
CA LYS A 361 -4.76 30.14 -6.54
C LYS A 361 -3.48 29.93 -5.75
N ILE A 362 -3.59 29.59 -4.46
CA ILE A 362 -2.44 29.41 -3.57
C ILE A 362 -1.57 28.25 -4.01
N ILE A 363 -2.17 27.09 -4.30
CA ILE A 363 -1.44 25.91 -4.74
C ILE A 363 -0.74 26.18 -6.07
N ARG A 364 -1.44 26.77 -7.05
CA ARG A 364 -0.84 27.14 -8.35
C ARG A 364 0.33 28.11 -8.19
N GLN A 365 0.19 29.14 -7.37
CA GLN A 365 1.27 30.10 -7.09
C GLN A 365 2.48 29.43 -6.42
N ARG A 366 2.25 28.51 -5.48
CA ARG A 366 3.30 27.78 -4.78
C ARG A 366 4.05 26.83 -5.73
N ILE A 367 3.32 26.08 -6.56
CA ILE A 367 3.88 25.22 -7.62
C ILE A 367 4.73 26.05 -8.59
N GLU A 368 4.20 27.18 -9.08
CA GLU A 368 4.91 28.04 -10.02
C GLU A 368 6.20 28.59 -9.40
N LYS A 369 6.15 29.06 -8.14
CA LYS A 369 7.32 29.57 -7.42
C LYS A 369 8.40 28.49 -7.28
N ILE A 370 8.05 27.32 -6.76
CA ILE A 370 8.99 26.19 -6.56
C ILE A 370 9.56 25.73 -7.89
N SER A 371 8.74 25.66 -8.95
CA SER A 371 9.17 25.31 -10.30
C SER A 371 10.20 26.30 -10.85
N LYS A 372 10.00 27.61 -10.66
CA LYS A 372 10.93 28.67 -11.12
C LYS A 372 12.22 28.70 -10.31
N GLU A 373 12.12 28.60 -9.00
CA GLU A 373 13.27 28.69 -8.10
C GLU A 373 14.04 27.37 -7.97
N ASN A 374 13.44 26.26 -8.42
CA ASN A 374 13.97 24.91 -8.35
C ASN A 374 14.34 24.48 -6.92
N LYS A 375 13.57 24.92 -5.93
CA LYS A 375 13.76 24.60 -4.51
C LYS A 375 12.45 24.80 -3.72
N PHE A 376 12.35 24.12 -2.59
CA PHE A 376 11.38 24.44 -1.54
C PHE A 376 11.99 25.50 -0.60
N ASP A 377 11.19 26.47 -0.16
CA ASP A 377 11.66 27.55 0.72
C ASP A 377 11.94 27.07 2.15
N THR A 378 11.17 26.08 2.59
CA THR A 378 11.27 25.49 3.92
C THR A 378 12.44 24.53 3.96
N VAL A 379 13.39 24.81 4.86
CA VAL A 379 14.38 23.80 5.24
C VAL A 379 13.64 22.80 6.13
N LYS A 380 13.19 21.69 5.54
CA LYS A 380 12.52 20.54 6.20
C LYS A 380 13.22 20.07 7.48
N LEU A 381 14.50 20.42 7.62
CA LEU A 381 15.48 19.86 8.55
C LEU A 381 16.11 20.91 9.48
N LYS A 382 15.56 22.13 9.58
CA LYS A 382 15.99 23.14 10.59
C LYS A 382 15.17 23.12 11.88
N ALA A 383 14.30 22.12 12.07
CA ALA A 383 13.54 21.95 13.31
C ALA A 383 14.15 20.79 14.14
N THR A 384 15.33 21.01 14.70
CA THR A 384 15.92 20.17 15.76
C THR A 384 16.92 20.98 16.60
N GLN A 385 16.75 22.30 16.68
CA GLN A 385 17.40 23.14 17.70
C GLN A 385 16.36 23.63 18.69
#